data_AF-A0A1R3K425-F1
#
_entry.id   AF-A0A1R3K425-F1
#
_cell.length_a   1.000
_cell.length_b   1.000
_cell.length_c   1.000
_cell.angle_alpha   90.00
_cell.angle_beta   90.00
_cell.angle_gamma   90.00
#
_symmetry.space_group_name_H-M   'P 1'
#
loop_
_entity.id
_entity.type
_entity.pdbx_description
1 polymer ?
#
loop_
_entity_poly.entity_id
_entity_poly.type
_entity_poly.pdbx_seq_one_letter_code
_entity_poly.pdbx_strand_id
1 'polypeptide(L)'
;MATTYAFDDYTPKAKAKSRGYWYWWNNNYSRAKLGFATPEQCQHVINLAKSKLEPSKLALRKGEVEKPQDVRTSMGTFLRASQDGAGILNAIEEKIAKATKLPRSHYEDFNVLRYKLGQKYDAHLDAFPPEQYGPQKSQRVATFLVYLSDVEEGGETAFPYEVRIIAS
;
A
#
# COMPACT_ATOMS: atom_id res chain seq x y z
N MET A 1 -6.30 -6.14 7.63
CA MET A 1 -5.04 -5.38 7.49
C MET A 1 -4.92 -5.02 6.04
N ALA A 2 -4.80 -3.74 5.73
CA ALA A 2 -4.58 -3.30 4.35
C ALA A 2 -3.09 -3.44 4.03
N THR A 3 -2.74 -4.11 2.94
CA THR A 3 -1.39 -4.07 2.42
C THR A 3 -1.41 -3.37 1.07
N THR A 4 -0.74 -2.23 0.99
CA THR A 4 -0.72 -1.40 -0.21
C THR A 4 0.73 -1.25 -0.68
N TYR A 5 0.97 -1.38 -1.99
CA TYR A 5 2.28 -1.16 -2.60
C TYR A 5 2.20 0.03 -3.54
N ALA A 6 3.23 0.86 -3.54
CA ALA A 6 3.37 1.96 -4.49
C ALA A 6 4.50 1.64 -5.49
N PHE A 7 4.20 1.87 -6.76
CA PHE A 7 5.05 1.77 -7.94
C PHE A 7 5.11 3.14 -8.63
N ASP A 8 6.24 3.43 -9.23
CA ASP A 8 6.43 4.53 -10.18
C ASP A 8 7.02 4.00 -11.49
N ASP A 9 6.80 4.74 -12.58
CA ASP A 9 7.32 4.48 -13.92
C ASP A 9 8.38 5.52 -14.30
N TYR A 10 9.60 5.37 -13.74
CA TYR A 10 10.85 5.88 -14.32
C TYR A 10 12.06 5.12 -13.72
N THR A 11 13.10 4.83 -14.51
CA THR A 11 14.36 4.12 -14.15
C THR A 11 15.52 4.84 -14.84
N PRO A 12 16.81 4.82 -14.39
CA PRO A 12 17.41 4.11 -13.25
C PRO A 12 18.38 4.95 -12.37
N LYS A 13 18.37 4.73 -11.05
CA LYS A 13 19.62 4.57 -10.30
C LYS A 13 19.52 3.38 -9.38
N ALA A 14 20.53 2.52 -9.46
CA ALA A 14 20.70 1.36 -8.63
C ALA A 14 20.64 1.74 -7.14
N LYS A 15 19.56 1.34 -6.46
CA LYS A 15 19.50 0.68 -5.14
C LYS A 15 18.08 0.84 -4.61
N ALA A 16 17.15 -0.02 -5.08
CA ALA A 16 15.79 -0.11 -4.54
C ALA A 16 15.84 -0.29 -3.02
N LYS A 17 15.68 0.81 -2.27
CA LYS A 17 15.58 0.75 -0.81
C LYS A 17 14.11 0.61 -0.49
N SER A 18 13.57 -0.59 -0.68
CA SER A 18 12.19 -0.88 -0.30
C SER A 18 11.96 -0.47 1.17
N ARG A 19 10.98 0.40 1.41
CA ARG A 19 10.61 0.81 2.77
C ARG A 19 9.32 0.12 3.15
N GLY A 20 9.34 -0.68 4.20
CA GLY A 20 8.13 -1.15 4.85
C GLY A 20 7.67 -0.11 5.87
N TYR A 21 6.52 0.53 5.68
CA TYR A 21 5.89 1.37 6.71
C TYR A 21 4.70 0.63 7.28
N TRP A 22 4.52 0.67 8.59
CA TRP A 22 3.27 0.18 9.18
C TRP A 22 2.76 1.09 10.28
N TYR A 23 1.45 1.32 10.26
CA TYR A 23 0.74 2.17 11.19
C TYR A 23 -0.24 1.37 12.04
N TRP A 24 -0.16 1.56 13.37
CA TRP A 24 -1.11 1.02 14.33
C TRP A 24 -2.08 2.10 14.76
N TRP A 25 -3.34 1.98 14.33
CA TRP A 25 -4.39 2.96 14.58
C TRP A 25 -4.72 3.12 16.07
N ASN A 26 -4.51 2.09 16.90
CA ASN A 26 -4.85 2.14 18.32
C ASN A 26 -3.83 2.93 19.18
N ASN A 27 -2.59 3.12 18.70
CA ASN A 27 -1.51 3.74 19.48
C ASN A 27 -0.79 4.89 18.75
N ASN A 28 -1.30 5.36 17.61
CA ASN A 28 -0.68 6.39 16.76
C ASN A 28 0.82 6.15 16.53
N TYR A 29 1.17 4.93 16.14
CA TYR A 29 2.55 4.47 16.08
C TYR A 29 2.91 4.00 14.67
N SER A 30 3.95 4.62 14.09
CA SER A 30 4.54 4.22 12.82
C SER A 30 5.98 3.69 12.99
N ARG A 31 6.33 2.66 12.22
CA ARG A 31 7.71 2.17 12.04
C ARG A 31 8.04 2.08 10.56
N ALA A 32 9.30 2.33 10.23
CA ALA A 32 9.85 2.12 8.90
C ALA A 32 10.97 1.09 8.95
N LYS A 33 11.07 0.21 7.94
CA LYS A 33 12.21 -0.69 7.74
C LYS A 33 12.73 -0.56 6.31
N LEU A 34 14.00 -0.20 6.17
CA LEU A 34 14.71 -0.22 4.89
C LEU A 34 15.03 -1.66 4.44
N GLY A 35 15.00 -1.90 3.13
CA GLY A 35 15.27 -3.21 2.54
C GLY A 35 14.22 -4.27 2.92
N PHE A 36 12.94 -3.86 3.06
CA PHE A 36 11.89 -4.80 3.45
C PHE A 36 11.64 -5.90 2.42
N ALA A 37 11.79 -5.63 1.12
CA ALA A 37 11.80 -6.59 0.03
C ALA A 37 13.08 -6.41 -0.81
N THR A 38 13.62 -7.50 -1.37
CA THR A 38 14.81 -7.37 -2.25
C THR A 38 14.43 -6.72 -3.58
N PRO A 39 15.38 -6.13 -4.32
CA PRO A 39 15.11 -5.57 -5.65
C PRO A 39 14.42 -6.57 -6.60
N GLU A 40 14.82 -7.86 -6.53
CA GLU A 40 14.26 -8.94 -7.34
C GLU A 40 12.82 -9.23 -6.92
N GLN A 41 12.53 -9.26 -5.62
CA GLN A 41 11.17 -9.39 -5.11
C GLN A 41 10.31 -8.23 -5.58
N CYS A 42 10.81 -7.00 -5.50
CA CYS A 42 10.08 -5.84 -5.97
C CYS A 42 9.78 -5.92 -7.47
N GLN A 43 10.79 -6.24 -8.29
CA GLN A 43 10.63 -6.37 -9.73
C GLN A 43 9.66 -7.49 -10.13
N HIS A 44 9.61 -8.58 -9.36
CA HIS A 44 8.62 -9.64 -9.55
C HIS A 44 7.19 -9.13 -9.36
N VAL A 45 6.93 -8.41 -8.26
CA VAL A 45 5.60 -7.84 -8.00
C VAL A 45 5.24 -6.79 -9.07
N ILE A 46 6.20 -5.97 -9.52
CA ILE A 46 6.02 -5.05 -10.67
C ILE A 46 5.47 -5.83 -11.87
N ASN A 47 6.15 -6.90 -12.24
CA ASN A 47 5.84 -7.65 -13.46
C ASN A 47 4.49 -8.37 -13.37
N LEU A 48 4.14 -8.92 -12.20
CA LEU A 48 2.83 -9.53 -11.96
C LEU A 48 1.67 -8.53 -12.11
N ALA A 49 1.90 -7.27 -11.73
CA ALA A 49 0.87 -6.25 -11.74
C ALA A 49 0.69 -5.55 -13.09
N LYS A 50 1.78 -5.35 -13.84
CA LYS A 50 1.82 -4.50 -15.05
C LYS A 50 0.67 -4.73 -16.03
N SER A 51 0.29 -5.98 -16.29
CA SER A 51 -0.78 -6.33 -17.25
C SER A 51 -2.20 -6.25 -16.69
N LYS A 52 -2.35 -5.98 -15.39
CA LYS A 52 -3.64 -5.99 -14.67
C LYS A 52 -4.03 -4.61 -14.11
N LEU A 53 -3.24 -3.58 -14.41
CA LEU A 53 -3.43 -2.23 -13.90
C LEU A 53 -4.62 -1.56 -14.59
N GLU A 54 -5.54 -1.08 -13.78
CA GLU A 54 -6.71 -0.30 -14.21
C GLU A 54 -6.77 1.01 -13.42
N PRO A 55 -7.54 2.02 -13.86
CA PRO A 55 -7.74 3.22 -13.06
C PRO A 55 -8.24 2.90 -11.65
N SER A 56 -7.59 3.48 -10.63
CA SER A 56 -7.91 3.18 -9.24
C SER A 56 -9.29 3.71 -8.86
N LYS A 57 -10.04 2.91 -8.11
CA LYS A 57 -11.36 3.26 -7.59
C LYS A 57 -11.28 3.80 -6.17
N LEU A 58 -12.31 4.55 -5.77
CA LEU A 58 -12.52 5.01 -4.40
C LEU A 58 -13.63 4.18 -3.74
N ALA A 59 -13.52 3.98 -2.43
CA ALA A 59 -14.65 3.50 -1.65
C ALA A 59 -15.68 4.63 -1.54
N LEU A 60 -16.90 4.39 -2.01
CA LEU A 60 -17.97 5.39 -2.00
C LEU A 60 -18.68 5.40 -0.64
N ARG A 61 -18.95 6.59 -0.10
CA ARG A 61 -19.85 6.73 1.05
C ARG A 61 -21.30 6.55 0.62
N LYS A 62 -22.20 6.35 1.57
CA LYS A 62 -23.63 6.17 1.28
C LYS A 62 -24.18 7.38 0.52
N GLY A 63 -24.64 7.16 -0.71
CA GLY A 63 -25.21 8.20 -1.57
C GLY A 63 -24.20 8.92 -2.46
N GLU A 64 -22.90 8.58 -2.38
CA GLU A 64 -21.91 9.08 -3.32
C GLU A 64 -21.91 8.27 -4.62
N VAL A 65 -21.73 8.98 -5.73
CA VAL A 65 -21.45 8.41 -7.05
C VAL A 65 -19.97 8.65 -7.36
N GLU A 66 -19.40 7.78 -8.19
CA GLU A 66 -18.01 7.90 -8.63
C GLU A 66 -17.81 9.27 -9.32
N LYS A 67 -16.97 10.12 -8.73
CA LYS A 67 -16.61 11.45 -9.24
C LYS A 67 -15.27 11.37 -10.00
N PRO A 68 -14.94 12.38 -10.85
CA PRO A 68 -13.66 12.44 -11.54
C PRO A 68 -12.47 12.26 -10.59
N GLN A 69 -11.44 11.59 -11.09
CA GLN A 69 -10.30 10.99 -10.38
C GLN A 69 -9.35 11.96 -9.66
N ASP A 70 -9.71 13.22 -9.40
CA ASP A 70 -8.77 14.24 -8.90
C ASP A 70 -8.22 13.93 -7.49
N VAL A 71 -8.96 13.16 -6.69
CA VAL A 71 -8.56 12.73 -5.34
C VAL A 71 -7.57 11.58 -5.38
N ARG A 72 -7.73 10.63 -6.33
CA ARG A 72 -6.88 9.46 -6.50
C ARG A 72 -6.70 9.19 -7.98
N THR A 73 -5.53 9.54 -8.50
CA THR A 73 -5.25 9.46 -9.93
C THR A 73 -4.38 8.26 -10.30
N SER A 74 -4.06 7.36 -9.36
CA SER A 74 -3.24 6.17 -9.62
C SER A 74 -3.91 5.14 -10.53
N MET A 75 -3.11 4.33 -11.20
CA MET A 75 -3.53 3.00 -11.65
C MET A 75 -3.39 2.00 -10.49
N GLY A 76 -4.15 0.91 -10.48
CA GLY A 76 -4.02 -0.10 -9.45
C GLY A 76 -4.56 -1.47 -9.84
N THR A 77 -4.17 -2.48 -9.07
CA THR A 77 -4.68 -3.86 -9.19
C THR A 77 -4.53 -4.61 -7.87
N PHE A 78 -5.25 -5.70 -7.71
CA PHE A 78 -5.12 -6.58 -6.56
C PHE A 78 -4.38 -7.87 -6.95
N LEU A 79 -3.38 -8.25 -6.16
CA LEU A 79 -2.66 -9.51 -6.30
C LEU A 79 -2.85 -10.36 -5.05
N ARG A 80 -3.37 -11.57 -5.23
CA ARG A 80 -3.49 -12.54 -4.13
C ARG A 80 -2.21 -13.36 -4.02
N ALA A 81 -1.69 -13.53 -2.80
CA ALA A 81 -0.48 -14.31 -2.58
C ALA A 81 -0.56 -15.74 -3.12
N SER A 82 -1.74 -16.37 -3.03
CA SER A 82 -1.96 -17.73 -3.54
C SER A 82 -1.96 -17.85 -5.08
N GLN A 83 -1.99 -16.72 -5.81
CA GLN A 83 -1.94 -16.71 -7.28
C GLN A 83 -0.53 -16.53 -7.82
N ASP A 84 0.45 -16.22 -6.95
CA ASP A 84 1.86 -16.10 -7.34
C ASP A 84 2.55 -17.46 -7.24
N GLY A 85 2.70 -18.14 -8.38
CA GLY A 85 3.36 -19.44 -8.48
C GLY A 85 4.84 -19.43 -8.06
N ALA A 86 5.49 -18.27 -8.02
CA ALA A 86 6.88 -18.14 -7.54
C ALA A 86 6.96 -18.01 -6.00
N GLY A 87 5.83 -17.85 -5.30
CA GLY A 87 5.78 -17.74 -3.84
C GLY A 87 6.40 -16.47 -3.25
N ILE A 88 6.73 -15.47 -4.07
CA ILE A 88 7.36 -14.22 -3.65
C ILE A 88 6.39 -13.39 -2.80
N LEU A 89 5.14 -13.29 -3.24
CA LEU A 89 4.08 -12.62 -2.49
C LEU A 89 3.87 -13.25 -1.10
N ASN A 90 3.86 -14.59 -1.02
CA ASN A 90 3.78 -15.31 0.25
C ASN A 90 4.98 -15.02 1.17
N ALA A 91 6.19 -15.01 0.63
CA ALA A 91 7.40 -14.67 1.39
C ALA A 91 7.36 -13.23 1.94
N ILE A 92 6.77 -12.29 1.20
CA ILE A 92 6.57 -10.92 1.67
C ILE A 92 5.52 -10.90 2.81
N GLU A 93 4.37 -11.57 2.69
CA GLU A 93 3.38 -11.65 3.78
C GLU A 93 3.96 -12.24 5.07
N GLU A 94 4.83 -13.25 4.97
CA GLU A 94 5.50 -13.84 6.13
C GLU A 94 6.41 -12.83 6.84
N LYS A 95 7.14 -12.01 6.08
CA LYS A 95 7.95 -10.91 6.65
C LYS A 95 7.05 -9.87 7.31
N ILE A 96 5.91 -9.56 6.71
CA ILE A 96 4.93 -8.61 7.26
C ILE A 96 4.38 -9.17 8.57
N ALA A 97 3.95 -10.43 8.61
CA ALA A 97 3.42 -11.09 9.82
C ALA A 97 4.45 -11.13 10.95
N LYS A 98 5.73 -11.37 10.64
CA LYS A 98 6.80 -11.30 11.65
C LYS A 98 6.97 -9.89 12.22
N ALA A 99 6.82 -8.86 11.39
CA ALA A 99 6.97 -7.46 11.77
C ALA A 99 5.76 -6.92 12.56
N THR A 100 4.54 -7.24 12.12
CA THR A 100 3.29 -6.74 12.72
C THR A 100 2.72 -7.65 13.80
N LYS A 101 3.16 -8.91 13.90
CA LYS A 101 2.53 -9.93 14.77
C LYS A 101 1.04 -10.15 14.47
N LEU A 102 0.55 -9.70 13.32
CA LEU A 102 -0.81 -9.96 12.86
C LEU A 102 -0.86 -11.31 12.11
N PRO A 103 -1.92 -12.10 12.29
CA PRO A 103 -2.09 -13.34 11.54
C PRO A 103 -2.42 -13.02 10.08
N ARG A 104 -1.79 -13.77 9.16
CA ARG A 104 -1.99 -13.58 7.71
C ARG A 104 -3.43 -13.82 7.25
N SER A 105 -4.22 -14.58 8.00
CA SER A 105 -5.66 -14.75 7.75
C SER A 105 -6.45 -13.45 7.82
N HIS A 106 -5.90 -12.38 8.41
CA HIS A 106 -6.53 -11.05 8.48
C HIS A 106 -6.06 -10.11 7.36
N TYR A 107 -5.24 -10.59 6.43
CA TYR A 107 -4.68 -9.76 5.36
C TYR A 107 -5.68 -9.68 4.22
N GLU A 108 -5.80 -8.49 3.67
CA GLU A 108 -6.42 -8.31 2.36
C GLU A 108 -5.41 -8.68 1.26
N ASP A 109 -5.92 -8.98 0.07
CA ASP A 109 -5.07 -9.13 -1.12
C ASP A 109 -4.22 -7.86 -1.32
N PHE A 110 -3.04 -8.02 -1.92
CA PHE A 110 -2.11 -6.92 -2.09
C PHE A 110 -2.66 -5.89 -3.06
N ASN A 111 -2.86 -4.66 -2.58
CA ASN A 111 -3.28 -3.52 -3.39
C ASN A 111 -2.06 -2.85 -4.01
N VAL A 112 -1.78 -3.17 -5.27
CA VAL A 112 -0.66 -2.65 -6.05
C VAL A 112 -1.08 -1.36 -6.74
N LEU A 113 -0.37 -0.26 -6.51
CA LEU A 113 -0.68 1.07 -7.05
C LEU A 113 0.46 1.65 -7.85
N ARG A 114 0.18 2.16 -9.05
CA ARG A 114 1.15 2.86 -9.88
C ARG A 114 0.76 4.32 -10.03
N TYR A 115 1.71 5.19 -9.71
CA TYR A 115 1.62 6.63 -9.95
C TYR A 115 2.52 6.99 -11.13
N LYS A 116 2.07 7.93 -11.96
CA LYS A 116 2.90 8.64 -12.94
C LYS A 116 3.18 10.04 -12.41
N LEU A 117 4.11 10.75 -13.04
CA LEU A 117 4.39 12.16 -12.73
C LEU A 117 3.09 12.98 -12.67
N GLY A 118 2.92 13.74 -11.59
CA GLY A 118 1.74 14.58 -11.34
C GLY A 118 0.52 13.82 -10.79
N GLN A 119 0.56 12.48 -10.69
CA GLN A 119 -0.49 11.71 -10.03
C GLN A 119 -0.30 11.71 -8.51
N LYS A 120 -1.41 11.57 -7.79
CA LYS A 120 -1.47 11.71 -6.34
C LYS A 120 -2.60 10.88 -5.75
N TYR A 121 -2.55 10.76 -4.43
CA TYR A 121 -3.70 10.39 -3.62
C TYR A 121 -3.78 11.38 -2.45
N ASP A 122 -4.89 12.11 -2.36
CA ASP A 122 -5.13 13.01 -1.24
C ASP A 122 -5.22 12.25 0.10
N ALA A 123 -4.97 12.97 1.19
CA ALA A 123 -4.98 12.42 2.54
C ALA A 123 -6.33 11.77 2.87
N HIS A 124 -6.30 10.53 3.38
CA HIS A 124 -7.48 9.75 3.71
C HIS A 124 -7.20 8.81 4.89
N LEU A 125 -8.27 8.23 5.43
CA LEU A 125 -8.20 7.12 6.38
C LEU A 125 -8.30 5.81 5.63
N ASP A 126 -7.45 4.84 5.99
CA ASP A 126 -7.60 3.48 5.48
C ASP A 126 -8.74 2.74 6.17
N ALA A 127 -9.12 3.16 7.37
CA ALA A 127 -10.29 2.67 8.09
C ALA A 127 -11.59 3.20 7.47
N PHE A 128 -12.69 2.48 7.72
CA PHE A 128 -14.03 2.83 7.28
C PHE A 128 -14.92 3.18 8.48
N PRO A 129 -14.92 4.44 8.98
CA PRO A 129 -15.74 4.85 10.12
C PRO A 129 -17.22 4.56 9.88
N PRO A 130 -17.93 3.89 10.82
CA PRO A 130 -19.34 3.55 10.64
C PRO A 130 -20.24 4.76 10.41
N GLU A 131 -19.87 5.93 10.91
CA GLU A 131 -20.60 7.20 10.73
C GLU A 131 -20.62 7.64 9.25
N GLN A 132 -19.61 7.24 8.46
CA GLN A 132 -19.47 7.60 7.06
C GLN A 132 -19.84 6.45 6.10
N TYR A 133 -19.51 5.21 6.47
CA TYR A 133 -19.62 4.03 5.62
C TYR A 133 -20.70 3.03 6.09
N GLY A 134 -21.37 3.29 7.22
CA GLY A 134 -22.31 2.37 7.85
C GLY A 134 -21.61 1.22 8.60
N PRO A 135 -22.38 0.32 9.26
CA PRO A 135 -21.82 -0.79 10.03
C PRO A 135 -20.90 -1.68 9.19
N GLN A 136 -19.67 -1.88 9.65
CA GLN A 136 -18.67 -2.72 8.98
C GLN A 136 -18.60 -4.10 9.64
N LYS A 137 -18.51 -5.18 8.85
CA LYS A 137 -18.33 -6.55 9.36
C LYS A 137 -16.93 -6.78 9.95
N SER A 138 -15.95 -6.01 9.49
CA SER A 138 -14.57 -6.00 9.97
C SER A 138 -13.96 -4.61 9.74
N GLN A 139 -12.86 -4.28 10.42
CA GLN A 139 -12.19 -3.00 10.28
C GLN A 139 -10.68 -3.19 10.07
N ARG A 140 -10.07 -2.30 9.28
CA ARG A 140 -8.62 -2.24 9.14
C ARG A 140 -8.01 -1.64 10.41
N VAL A 141 -7.20 -2.44 11.10
CA VAL A 141 -6.49 -2.04 12.33
C VAL A 141 -5.03 -1.65 12.08
N ALA A 142 -4.53 -1.90 10.88
CA ALA A 142 -3.19 -1.53 10.43
C ALA A 142 -3.11 -1.51 8.90
N THR A 143 -2.21 -0.65 8.41
CA THR A 143 -1.79 -0.60 7.00
C THR A 143 -0.30 -0.89 6.92
N PHE A 144 0.11 -1.67 5.93
CA PHE A 144 1.52 -1.87 5.59
C PHE A 144 1.80 -1.40 4.18
N LEU A 145 2.72 -0.44 4.04
CA LEU A 145 3.16 0.08 2.76
C LEU A 145 4.53 -0.48 2.40
N VAL A 146 4.70 -0.96 1.17
CA VAL A 146 6.02 -1.28 0.63
C VAL A 146 6.24 -0.52 -0.67
N TYR A 147 7.31 0.26 -0.71
CA TYR A 147 7.78 0.90 -1.93
C TYR A 147 8.54 -0.10 -2.78
N LEU A 148 8.14 -0.23 -4.06
CA LEU A 148 8.68 -1.23 -4.98
C LEU A 148 9.65 -0.66 -6.00
N SER A 149 9.70 0.66 -6.14
CA SER A 149 10.68 1.40 -6.91
C SER A 149 11.18 2.59 -6.10
N ASP A 150 12.37 3.09 -6.44
CA ASP A 150 12.81 4.41 -5.96
C ASP A 150 12.11 5.48 -6.80
N VAL A 151 11.84 6.63 -6.19
CA VAL A 151 11.26 7.82 -6.84
C VAL A 151 12.30 8.93 -6.78
N GLU A 152 12.53 9.62 -7.90
CA GLU A 152 13.55 10.66 -8.00
C GLU A 152 13.18 11.92 -7.20
N GLU A 153 11.92 12.36 -7.31
CA GLU A 153 11.37 13.51 -6.61
C GLU A 153 9.87 13.30 -6.34
N GLY A 154 9.40 13.69 -5.16
CA GLY A 154 8.01 13.52 -4.75
C GLY A 154 7.64 12.08 -4.38
N GLY A 155 6.33 11.79 -4.39
CA GLY A 155 5.79 10.45 -4.11
C GLY A 155 5.88 10.03 -2.64
N GLU A 156 6.14 10.96 -1.73
CA GLU A 156 6.19 10.70 -0.30
C GLU A 156 4.81 10.31 0.24
N THR A 157 4.79 9.39 1.20
CA THR A 157 3.59 9.21 2.03
C THR A 157 3.65 10.20 3.18
N ALA A 158 2.83 11.25 3.07
CA ALA A 158 2.67 12.26 4.10
C ALA A 158 1.57 11.87 5.09
N PHE A 159 1.84 12.04 6.39
CA PHE A 159 0.87 11.88 7.47
C PHE A 159 0.62 13.25 8.10
N PRO A 160 -0.23 14.10 7.48
CA PRO A 160 -0.37 15.51 7.88
C PRO A 160 -0.94 15.71 9.29
N TYR A 161 -1.49 14.66 9.90
CA TYR A 161 -2.10 14.69 11.23
C TYR A 161 -1.36 13.81 12.26
N GLU A 162 -0.21 13.23 11.93
CA GLU A 162 0.59 12.40 12.87
C GLU A 162 1.76 13.15 13.50
N VAL A 163 2.02 12.87 14.78
CA VAL A 163 2.99 13.62 15.60
C VAL A 163 4.36 12.93 15.71
N ARG A 164 4.55 11.65 15.34
CA ARG A 164 5.88 11.00 15.46
C ARG A 164 6.11 9.86 14.46
N ILE A 165 7.11 10.04 13.59
CA ILE A 165 7.76 8.95 12.84
C ILE A 165 9.04 8.57 13.60
N ILE A 166 9.18 7.31 14.03
CA ILE A 166 10.42 6.81 14.65
C ILE A 166 11.16 5.97 13.63
N ALA A 167 12.29 6.48 13.13
CA ALA A 167 13.25 5.69 12.35
C ALA A 167 14.07 4.82 13.31
N SER A 168 14.13 3.51 13.05
CA SER A 168 15.00 2.56 13.77
C SER A 168 16.07 2.01 12.85
#